data_AF-A0A9D2RWC7-F1
#
_entry.id   AF-A0A9D2RWC7-F1
#
_cell.length_a   1.000
_cell.length_b   1.000
_cell.length_c   1.000
_cell.angle_alpha   90.00
_cell.angle_beta   90.00
_cell.angle_gamma   90.00
#
_symmetry.space_group_name_H-M   'P 1'
#
loop_
_entity.id
_entity.type
_entity.pdbx_description
1 polymer ?
#
loop_
_entity_poly.entity_id
_entity_poly.type
_entity_poly.pdbx_seq_one_letter_code
_entity_poly.pdbx_strand_id
1 'polypeptide(L)'
;MDWRDYCVEKIANQRCFVSAMHKKRFIEMFNMVQNEPFFTKEICKCLFLAAWERSYTNDMEKLLQELIDEKVMDAKGLQGRRNFRSVTPNEKEIAKLANEFLDHPGKTPDESCLMKLSKAWIPLGDGALQVSDIINDL
;
A
#
# COMPACT_ATOMS: atom_id res chain seq x y z
N MET A 1 -11.05 15.00 13.07
CA MET A 1 -10.64 13.60 13.28
C MET A 1 -9.74 13.23 12.13
N ASP A 2 -8.56 12.69 12.40
CA ASP A 2 -7.62 12.33 11.35
C ASP A 2 -8.00 10.95 10.80
N TRP A 3 -7.92 10.75 9.48
CA TRP A 3 -8.26 9.46 8.86
C TRP A 3 -7.38 8.32 9.38
N ARG A 4 -6.17 8.65 9.87
CA ARG A 4 -5.22 7.71 10.46
C ARG A 4 -5.77 7.02 11.70
N ASP A 5 -6.58 7.73 12.50
CA ASP A 5 -7.15 7.23 13.76
C ASP A 5 -8.07 6.02 13.54
N TYR A 6 -8.68 5.92 12.35
CA TYR A 6 -9.67 4.89 12.01
C TYR A 6 -9.21 3.89 10.96
N CYS A 7 -8.13 4.21 10.24
CA CYS A 7 -7.68 3.48 9.05
C CYS A 7 -7.50 1.97 9.33
N VAL A 8 -6.67 1.64 10.32
CA VAL A 8 -6.34 0.24 10.64
C VAL A 8 -7.58 -0.54 11.07
N GLU A 9 -8.45 0.06 11.89
CA GLU A 9 -9.68 -0.58 12.38
C GLU A 9 -10.65 -0.86 11.23
N LYS A 10 -10.87 0.13 10.36
CA LYS A 10 -11.81 0.01 9.23
C LYS A 10 -11.37 -1.04 8.23
N ILE A 11 -10.09 -1.08 7.87
CA ILE A 11 -9.53 -2.12 7.00
C ILE A 11 -9.66 -3.51 7.66
N ALA A 12 -9.36 -3.61 8.96
CA ALA A 12 -9.44 -4.89 9.67
C ALA A 12 -10.89 -5.44 9.74
N ASN A 13 -11.88 -4.57 9.91
CA ASN A 13 -13.29 -4.96 9.99
C ASN A 13 -13.84 -5.47 8.63
N GLN A 14 -13.25 -5.02 7.51
CA GLN A 14 -13.65 -5.41 6.16
C GLN A 14 -12.97 -6.70 5.65
N ARG A 15 -12.11 -7.33 6.48
CA ARG A 15 -11.41 -8.59 6.17
C ARG A 15 -10.56 -8.56 4.90
N CYS A 16 -10.05 -7.39 4.51
CA CYS A 16 -9.21 -7.22 3.32
C CYS A 16 -7.86 -7.95 3.42
N PHE A 17 -7.35 -8.20 4.64
CA PHE A 17 -6.06 -8.84 4.82
C PHE A 17 -6.13 -10.32 4.49
N VAL A 18 -5.33 -10.72 3.51
CA VAL A 18 -5.21 -12.12 3.08
C VAL A 18 -4.63 -13.05 4.16
N SER A 19 -3.90 -12.54 5.16
CA SER A 19 -3.48 -13.34 6.32
C SER A 19 -3.25 -12.48 7.58
N ALA A 20 -3.19 -13.12 8.75
CA ALA A 20 -2.83 -12.44 10.00
C ALA A 20 -1.42 -11.81 9.94
N MET A 21 -0.49 -12.45 9.22
CA MET A 21 0.86 -11.93 9.05
C MET A 21 0.88 -10.70 8.12
N HIS A 22 0.06 -10.71 7.07
CA HIS A 22 -0.15 -9.55 6.20
C HIS A 22 -0.66 -8.35 7.02
N LYS A 23 -1.69 -8.57 7.86
CA LYS A 23 -2.19 -7.53 8.78
C LYS A 23 -1.11 -7.00 9.71
N LYS A 24 -0.33 -7.89 10.32
CA LYS A 24 0.73 -7.51 11.27
C LYS A 24 1.76 -6.57 10.62
N ARG A 25 2.30 -6.95 9.46
CA ARG A 25 3.31 -6.14 8.75
C ARG A 25 2.76 -4.79 8.29
N PHE A 26 1.51 -4.75 7.86
CA PHE A 26 0.84 -3.49 7.51
C PHE A 26 0.79 -2.54 8.71
N ILE A 27 0.38 -3.03 9.89
CA ILE A 27 0.31 -2.21 11.10
C ILE A 27 1.70 -1.74 11.54
N GLU A 28 2.71 -2.59 11.44
CA GLU A 28 4.11 -2.22 11.75
C GLU A 28 4.59 -1.08 10.86
N MET A 29 4.43 -1.19 9.53
CA MET A 29 4.78 -0.10 8.60
C MET A 29 3.91 1.14 8.79
N PHE A 30 2.61 0.99 9.03
CA PHE A 30 1.72 2.12 9.29
C PHE A 30 2.18 2.91 10.52
N ASN A 31 2.50 2.21 11.62
CA ASN A 31 2.96 2.83 12.85
C ASN A 31 4.30 3.56 12.68
N MET A 32 5.16 3.07 11.79
CA MET A 32 6.44 3.68 11.47
C MET A 32 6.29 5.08 10.84
N VAL A 33 5.26 5.30 10.02
CA VAL A 33 5.15 6.52 9.19
C VAL A 33 3.91 7.37 9.42
N GLN A 34 2.95 6.94 10.24
CA GLN A 34 1.66 7.63 10.36
C GLN A 34 1.78 9.12 10.74
N ASN A 35 2.82 9.49 11.49
CA ASN A 35 3.06 10.86 11.93
C ASN A 35 4.00 11.63 11.01
N GLU A 36 4.51 11.01 9.95
CA GLU A 36 5.45 11.62 9.01
C GLU A 36 4.70 12.51 8.01
N PRO A 37 5.26 13.69 7.65
CA PRO A 37 4.59 14.66 6.79
C PRO A 37 4.37 14.14 5.36
N PHE A 38 5.23 13.24 4.88
CA PHE A 38 5.06 12.61 3.57
C PHE A 38 3.93 11.58 3.54
N PHE A 39 3.43 11.11 4.69
CA PHE A 39 2.49 10.00 4.73
C PHE A 39 1.08 10.42 4.31
N THR A 40 0.65 9.91 3.16
CA THR A 40 -0.69 10.14 2.60
C THR A 40 -1.51 8.85 2.53
N LYS A 41 -2.79 9.01 2.19
CA LYS A 41 -3.71 7.90 1.90
C LYS A 41 -3.16 6.97 0.82
N GLU A 42 -2.56 7.53 -0.23
CA GLU A 42 -1.98 6.79 -1.34
C GLU A 42 -0.78 5.94 -0.90
N ILE A 43 0.10 6.51 -0.06
CA ILE A 43 1.19 5.74 0.53
C ILE A 43 0.64 4.62 1.41
N CYS A 44 -0.41 4.88 2.19
CA CYS A 44 -1.07 3.84 2.99
C CYS A 44 -1.59 2.67 2.15
N LYS A 45 -2.18 2.94 0.96
CA LYS A 45 -2.56 1.89 0.01
C LYS A 45 -1.35 1.10 -0.49
N CYS A 46 -0.22 1.77 -0.76
CA CYS A 46 1.03 1.09 -1.10
C CYS A 46 1.57 0.22 0.05
N LEU A 47 1.45 0.66 1.31
CA LEU A 47 1.84 -0.14 2.48
C LEU A 47 1.05 -1.45 2.55
N PHE A 48 -0.25 -1.41 2.23
CA PHE A 48 -1.07 -2.62 2.17
C PHE A 48 -0.51 -3.62 1.16
N LEU A 49 -0.20 -3.18 -0.06
CA LEU A 49 0.41 -4.06 -1.07
C LEU A 49 1.77 -4.62 -0.62
N ALA A 50 2.64 -3.78 -0.04
CA ALA A 50 3.97 -4.19 0.41
C ALA A 50 3.96 -5.13 1.63
N ALA A 51 2.89 -5.12 2.43
CA ALA A 51 2.78 -5.94 3.63
C ALA A 51 2.53 -7.44 3.35
N TRP A 52 2.18 -7.78 2.11
CA TRP A 52 1.79 -9.14 1.72
C TRP A 52 2.89 -10.18 1.99
N GLU A 53 4.09 -9.93 1.46
CA GLU A 53 5.25 -10.80 1.65
C GLU A 53 6.43 -10.05 2.27
N ARG A 54 7.27 -10.81 2.96
CA ARG A 54 8.35 -10.24 3.76
C ARG A 54 9.40 -9.50 2.92
N SER A 55 9.69 -9.98 1.72
CA SER A 55 10.62 -9.29 0.81
C SER A 55 10.14 -7.88 0.48
N TYR A 56 8.88 -7.72 0.06
CA TYR A 56 8.30 -6.41 -0.24
C TYR A 56 8.19 -5.52 1.00
N THR A 57 7.87 -6.11 2.16
CA THR A 57 7.83 -5.36 3.42
C THR A 57 9.21 -4.80 3.74
N ASN A 58 10.26 -5.62 3.70
CA ASN A 58 11.62 -5.18 3.99
C ASN A 58 12.09 -4.08 3.03
N ASP A 59 11.81 -4.22 1.73
CA ASP A 59 12.17 -3.22 0.72
C ASP A 59 11.43 -1.90 0.95
N MET A 60 10.14 -1.96 1.30
CA MET A 60 9.33 -0.79 1.61
C MET A 60 9.78 -0.12 2.92
N GLU A 61 10.00 -0.86 4.00
CA GLU A 61 10.51 -0.34 5.27
C GLU A 61 11.83 0.40 5.08
N LYS A 62 12.74 -0.16 4.28
CA LYS A 62 14.01 0.49 3.97
C LYS A 62 13.80 1.82 3.25
N LEU A 63 12.93 1.85 2.25
CA LEU A 63 12.58 3.08 1.54
C LEU A 63 11.94 4.12 2.47
N LEU A 64 11.03 3.71 3.35
CA LEU A 64 10.40 4.60 4.33
C LEU A 64 11.42 5.16 5.31
N GLN A 65 12.37 4.34 5.79
CA GLN A 65 13.44 4.81 6.67
C GLN A 65 14.32 5.85 5.98
N GLU A 66 14.68 5.64 4.71
CA GLU A 66 15.43 6.64 3.93
C GLU A 66 14.67 7.96 3.82
N LEU A 67 13.34 7.94 3.60
CA LEU A 67 12.53 9.15 3.53
C LEU A 67 12.44 9.89 4.87
N ILE A 68 12.37 9.16 5.99
CA ILE A 68 12.40 9.72 7.35
C ILE A 68 13.76 10.38 7.61
N ASP A 69 14.86 9.68 7.32
CA ASP A 69 16.22 10.16 7.55
C ASP A 69 16.50 11.43 6.73
N GLU A 70 15.96 11.50 5.51
CA GLU A 70 16.04 12.67 4.62
C GLU A 70 15.05 13.79 4.98
N LYS A 71 14.14 13.57 5.95
CA LYS A 71 13.10 14.52 6.37
C LYS A 71 12.22 14.98 5.22
N VAL A 72 11.82 14.04 4.37
CA VAL A 72 10.95 14.33 3.23
C VAL A 72 9.60 14.86 3.71
N MET A 73 9.17 15.99 3.16
CA MET A 73 7.96 16.69 3.61
C MET A 73 6.71 16.37 2.80
N ASP A 74 6.85 15.66 1.68
CA ASP A 74 5.74 15.36 0.78
C ASP A 74 5.84 13.96 0.14
N ALA A 75 4.72 13.46 -0.38
CA ALA A 75 4.66 12.14 -0.98
C ALA A 75 5.48 11.99 -2.28
N LYS A 76 6.00 13.08 -2.87
CA LYS A 76 6.75 13.03 -4.14
C LYS A 76 8.08 12.31 -3.97
N GLY A 77 8.64 12.28 -2.76
CA GLY A 77 9.83 11.49 -2.44
C GLY A 77 9.65 10.01 -2.75
N LEU A 78 8.47 9.44 -2.47
CA LEU A 78 8.14 8.06 -2.82
C LEU A 78 7.87 7.91 -4.32
N GLN A 79 7.26 8.91 -4.96
CA GLN A 79 6.97 8.89 -6.40
C GLN A 79 8.25 8.86 -7.26
N GLY A 80 9.34 9.49 -6.83
CA GLY A 80 10.64 9.43 -7.51
C GLY A 80 11.40 8.11 -7.34
N ARG A 81 11.00 7.27 -6.38
CA ARG A 81 11.75 6.06 -5.96
C ARG A 81 11.00 4.75 -6.22
N ARG A 82 9.95 4.78 -7.08
CA ARG A 82 9.01 3.70 -7.44
C ARG A 82 9.59 2.41 -8.04
N ASN A 83 10.90 2.16 -7.96
CA ASN A 83 11.52 0.95 -8.49
C ASN A 83 11.29 -0.25 -7.57
N PHE A 84 10.03 -0.64 -7.41
CA PHE A 84 9.67 -1.95 -6.91
C PHE A 84 10.25 -2.99 -7.88
N ARG A 85 11.23 -3.77 -7.43
CA ARG A 85 11.80 -4.85 -8.25
C ARG A 85 10.69 -5.83 -8.58
N SER A 86 10.19 -5.77 -9.82
CA SER A 86 9.15 -6.67 -10.31
C SER A 86 9.76 -7.68 -11.28
N VAL A 87 9.95 -8.89 -10.79
CA VAL A 87 10.59 -10.00 -11.50
C VAL A 87 9.55 -10.82 -12.24
N THR A 88 8.37 -11.03 -11.64
CA THR A 88 7.29 -11.85 -12.20
C THR A 88 6.17 -11.03 -12.84
N PRO A 89 5.34 -11.62 -13.74
CA PRO A 89 4.17 -10.93 -14.29
C PRO A 89 3.20 -10.41 -13.22
N ASN A 90 2.91 -11.20 -12.17
CA ASN A 90 2.02 -10.74 -11.10
C ASN A 90 2.61 -9.54 -10.35
N GLU A 91 3.91 -9.58 -10.03
CA GLU A 91 4.60 -8.47 -9.38
C GLU A 91 4.56 -7.19 -10.22
N LYS A 92 4.66 -7.32 -11.55
CA LYS A 92 4.53 -6.17 -12.46
C LYS A 92 3.12 -5.57 -12.39
N GLU A 93 2.08 -6.40 -12.33
CA GLU A 93 0.70 -5.91 -12.20
C GLU A 93 0.44 -5.28 -10.82
N ILE A 94 0.98 -5.84 -9.73
CA ILE A 94 0.91 -5.23 -8.40
C ILE A 94 1.68 -3.90 -8.35
N ALA A 95 2.86 -3.82 -8.97
CA ALA A 95 3.61 -2.58 -9.07
C ALA A 95 2.86 -1.51 -9.88
N LYS A 96 2.18 -1.90 -10.97
CA LYS A 96 1.28 -1.00 -11.70
C LYS A 96 0.14 -0.50 -10.81
N LEU A 97 -0.49 -1.38 -10.04
CA LEU A 97 -1.55 -0.99 -9.12
C LEU A 97 -1.05 -0.01 -8.04
N ALA A 98 0.14 -0.23 -7.48
CA ALA A 98 0.77 0.71 -6.56
C ALA A 98 1.03 2.08 -7.22
N ASN A 99 1.48 2.09 -8.48
CA ASN A 99 1.69 3.33 -9.23
C ASN A 99 0.37 4.05 -9.51
N GLU A 100 -0.69 3.33 -9.89
CA GLU A 100 -2.02 3.90 -10.10
C GLU A 100 -2.54 4.62 -8.85
N PHE A 101 -2.36 4.04 -7.66
CA PHE A 101 -2.71 4.72 -6.41
C PHE A 101 -1.96 6.04 -6.23
N LEU A 102 -0.67 6.08 -6.56
CA LEU A 102 0.16 7.27 -6.41
C LEU A 102 -0.10 8.33 -7.49
N ASP A 103 -0.42 7.91 -8.71
CA ASP A 103 -0.64 8.77 -9.88
C ASP A 103 -2.05 9.36 -9.92
N HIS A 104 -3.01 8.68 -9.29
CA HIS A 104 -4.41 9.10 -9.25
C HIS A 104 -4.95 9.16 -7.82
N PRO A 105 -4.50 10.15 -7.01
CA PRO A 105 -4.98 10.34 -5.64
C PRO A 105 -6.51 10.40 -5.54
N GLY A 106 -7.05 9.79 -4.50
CA GLY A 106 -8.50 9.73 -4.25
C GLY A 106 -9.31 8.87 -5.25
N LYS A 107 -8.67 8.14 -6.17
CA LYS A 107 -9.35 7.19 -7.08
C LYS A 107 -9.00 5.74 -6.74
N THR A 108 -9.93 4.86 -7.05
CA THR A 108 -9.72 3.40 -7.03
C THR A 108 -9.69 2.93 -8.49
N PRO A 109 -8.63 2.21 -8.92
CA PRO A 109 -8.58 1.61 -10.25
C PRO A 109 -9.69 0.58 -10.44
N ASP A 110 -10.10 0.33 -11.68
CA ASP A 110 -11.12 -0.67 -11.95
C ASP A 110 -10.59 -2.12 -11.78
N GLU A 111 -11.52 -3.07 -11.64
CA GLU A 111 -11.23 -4.47 -11.40
C GLU A 111 -10.52 -5.19 -12.57
N SER A 112 -10.34 -4.55 -13.74
CA SER A 112 -9.64 -5.18 -14.87
C SER A 112 -8.18 -5.51 -14.55
N CYS A 113 -7.57 -4.85 -13.56
CA CYS A 113 -6.25 -5.21 -13.04
C CYS A 113 -6.21 -6.64 -12.47
N LEU A 114 -7.31 -7.14 -11.91
CA LEU A 114 -7.41 -8.48 -11.33
C LEU A 114 -7.37 -9.58 -12.40
N MET A 115 -7.88 -9.30 -13.60
CA MET A 115 -7.89 -10.25 -14.72
C MET A 115 -6.48 -10.63 -15.21
N LYS A 116 -5.48 -9.80 -14.89
CA LYS A 116 -4.07 -10.02 -15.24
C LYS A 116 -3.31 -10.79 -14.18
N LEU A 117 -3.91 -10.99 -13.00
CA LEU A 117 -3.32 -11.72 -11.89
C LEU A 117 -3.67 -13.21 -11.97
N SER A 118 -2.70 -14.05 -11.60
CA SER A 118 -2.96 -15.46 -11.34
C SER A 118 -3.82 -15.64 -10.09
N LYS A 119 -4.51 -16.79 -9.98
CA LYS A 119 -5.44 -17.09 -8.87
C LYS A 119 -4.87 -16.86 -7.46
N ALA A 120 -3.57 -17.12 -7.27
CA ALA A 120 -2.91 -16.94 -5.98
C ALA A 120 -2.72 -15.46 -5.58
N TRP A 121 -2.77 -14.54 -6.55
CA TRP A 121 -2.55 -13.11 -6.36
C TRP A 121 -3.84 -12.29 -6.34
N ILE A 122 -4.95 -12.84 -6.86
CA ILE A 122 -6.26 -12.18 -6.86
C ILE A 122 -6.66 -11.69 -5.45
N PRO A 123 -6.51 -12.46 -4.37
CA PRO A 123 -6.90 -11.97 -3.03
C PRO A 123 -6.14 -10.72 -2.58
N LEU A 124 -4.88 -10.56 -3.01
CA LEU A 124 -4.10 -9.36 -2.71
C LEU A 124 -4.62 -8.15 -3.50
N GLY A 125 -4.85 -8.32 -4.81
CA GLY A 125 -5.35 -7.26 -5.68
C GLY A 125 -6.74 -6.80 -5.25
N ASP A 126 -7.66 -7.75 -5.04
CA ASP A 126 -9.04 -7.50 -4.60
C ASP A 126 -9.07 -6.77 -3.26
N GLY A 127 -8.30 -7.28 -2.29
CA GLY A 127 -8.14 -6.62 -0.99
C GLY A 127 -7.58 -5.20 -1.11
N ALA A 128 -6.69 -4.94 -2.07
CA ALA A 128 -6.13 -3.61 -2.28
C ALA A 128 -7.12 -2.62 -2.89
N LEU A 129 -7.99 -3.07 -3.81
CA LEU A 129 -9.08 -2.25 -4.34
C LEU A 129 -10.08 -1.90 -3.23
N GLN A 130 -10.48 -2.88 -2.43
CA GLN A 130 -11.38 -2.66 -1.29
C GLN A 130 -10.76 -1.71 -0.25
N VAL A 131 -9.47 -1.86 0.05
CA VAL A 131 -8.73 -0.93 0.93
C VAL A 131 -8.69 0.47 0.34
N SER A 132 -8.51 0.59 -0.97
CA SER A 132 -8.52 1.88 -1.65
C SER A 132 -9.85 2.60 -1.43
N ASP A 133 -10.98 1.90 -1.61
CA ASP A 133 -12.31 2.46 -1.39
C ASP A 133 -12.50 2.89 0.07
N ILE A 134 -12.15 2.02 1.02
CA ILE A 134 -12.22 2.34 2.45
C ILE A 134 -11.43 3.61 2.77
N ILE A 135 -10.17 3.69 2.32
CA ILE A 135 -9.29 4.83 2.61
C ILE A 135 -9.78 6.11 1.93
N ASN A 136 -10.36 6.01 0.73
CA ASN A 136 -10.94 7.16 0.03
C ASN A 136 -12.09 7.78 0.82
N ASP A 137 -12.92 6.95 1.48
CA ASP A 137 -14.09 7.38 2.24
C ASP A 137 -13.80 7.90 3.66
N LEU A 138 -12.57 7.75 4.18
CA LEU A 138 -12.16 8.26 5.51
C LEU A 138 -11.89 9.76 5.53
#